data_AF-A0A851DTJ6-F1
#
_entry.id   AF-A0A851DTJ6-F1
#
_cell.length_a   1.000
_cell.length_b   1.000
_cell.length_c   1.000
_cell.angle_alpha   90.00
_cell.angle_beta   90.00
_cell.angle_gamma   90.00
#
_symmetry.space_group_name_H-M   'P 1'
#
loop_
_entity.id
_entity.type
_entity.pdbx_description
1 polymer ?
#
loop_
_entity_poly.entity_id
_entity_poly.type
_entity_poly.pdbx_seq_one_letter_code
_entity_poly.pdbx_strand_id
1 'polypeptide(L)'
;NPYQCAECGRRCSDHSALAKHQIAHAEERPYICVECGDSFRRSSALNVHLRIHSGERPYKCEECGKMFRHSSALSAHLRIHAGAKPYECGECGKSFRKSSTL
;
A
#
# COMPACT_ATOMS: atom_id res chain seq x y z
N ASN A 1 2.20 -3.49 -28.67
CA ASN A 1 2.74 -3.82 -27.34
C ASN A 1 1.61 -4.48 -26.53
N PRO A 2 1.64 -5.80 -26.29
CA PRO A 2 0.43 -6.59 -25.99
C PRO A 2 -0.23 -6.29 -24.64
N TYR A 3 0.52 -5.76 -23.66
CA TYR A 3 0.01 -5.46 -22.32
C TYR A 3 -0.08 -3.95 -22.11
N GLN A 4 -0.93 -3.28 -22.89
CA GLN A 4 -1.16 -1.84 -22.80
C GLN A 4 -2.65 -1.59 -22.54
N CYS A 5 -2.94 -0.77 -21.54
CA CYS A 5 -4.29 -0.33 -21.25
C CYS A 5 -4.79 0.58 -22.38
N ALA A 6 -5.94 0.26 -22.96
CA ALA A 6 -6.57 1.06 -24.01
C ALA A 6 -7.11 2.40 -23.50
N GLU A 7 -7.52 2.48 -22.24
CA GLU A 7 -8.15 3.69 -21.66
C GLU A 7 -7.12 4.78 -21.30
N CYS A 8 -5.95 4.40 -20.79
CA CYS A 8 -4.96 5.37 -20.30
C CYS A 8 -3.55 5.17 -20.88
N GLY A 9 -3.36 4.21 -21.80
CA GLY A 9 -2.08 3.94 -22.44
C GLY A 9 -1.01 3.31 -21.53
N ARG A 10 -1.33 3.01 -20.26
CA ARG A 10 -0.37 2.42 -19.32
C ARG A 10 0.11 1.06 -19.80
N ARG A 11 1.43 0.86 -19.77
CA ARG A 11 2.07 -0.44 -20.04
C ARG A 11 2.11 -1.28 -18.76
N CYS A 12 1.66 -2.52 -18.87
CA CYS A 12 1.68 -3.53 -17.82
C CYS A 12 2.72 -4.61 -18.13
N SER A 13 3.13 -5.36 -17.12
CA SER A 13 4.11 -6.45 -17.26
C SER A 13 3.53 -7.68 -17.96
N ASP A 14 2.25 -7.96 -17.72
CA ASP A 14 1.55 -9.16 -18.16
C ASP A 14 0.02 -8.94 -18.17
N HIS A 15 -0.73 -9.93 -18.64
CA HIS A 15 -2.20 -9.89 -18.72
C HIS A 15 -2.88 -9.81 -17.34
N SER A 16 -2.34 -10.47 -16.30
CA SER A 16 -2.91 -10.40 -14.94
C SER A 16 -2.77 -8.99 -14.36
N ALA A 17 -1.62 -8.35 -14.56
CA ALA A 17 -1.35 -6.98 -14.17
C ALA A 17 -2.26 -6.00 -14.93
N LEU A 18 -2.51 -6.24 -16.23
CA LEU A 18 -3.44 -5.43 -17.01
C LEU A 18 -4.88 -5.58 -16.52
N ALA A 19 -5.36 -6.80 -16.28
CA ALA A 19 -6.71 -7.03 -15.74
C ALA A 19 -6.91 -6.37 -14.37
N LYS A 20 -5.94 -6.52 -13.45
CA LYS A 20 -5.96 -5.83 -12.14
C LYS A 20 -5.94 -4.31 -12.29
N HIS A 21 -5.23 -3.80 -13.30
CA HIS A 21 -5.18 -2.38 -13.59
C HIS A 21 -6.52 -1.86 -14.13
N GLN A 22 -7.20 -2.60 -14.99
CA GLN A 22 -8.52 -2.22 -15.52
C GLN A 22 -9.58 -2.12 -14.41
N ILE A 23 -9.50 -2.96 -13.37
CA ILE A 23 -10.36 -2.81 -12.18
C ILE A 23 -10.16 -1.44 -11.50
N ALA A 24 -9.00 -0.79 -11.66
CA ALA A 24 -8.77 0.55 -11.12
C ALA A 24 -9.49 1.66 -11.90
N HIS A 25 -9.92 1.40 -13.13
CA HIS A 25 -10.78 2.31 -13.89
C HIS A 25 -12.26 2.11 -13.54
N ALA A 26 -12.64 0.89 -13.11
CA ALA A 26 -13.97 0.62 -12.62
C ALA A 26 -14.30 1.46 -11.36
N GLU A 27 -15.45 2.13 -11.39
CA GLU A 27 -16.04 2.78 -10.21
C GLU A 27 -16.55 1.73 -9.21
N GLU A 28 -16.84 0.52 -9.69
CA GLU A 28 -17.34 -0.57 -8.86
C GLU A 28 -16.32 -1.05 -7.82
N ARG A 29 -16.82 -1.22 -6.60
CA ARG A 29 -16.08 -1.72 -5.45
C ARG A 29 -16.85 -2.91 -4.84
N PRO A 30 -16.80 -4.08 -5.49
CA PRO A 30 -17.69 -5.19 -5.18
C PRO A 30 -17.42 -5.84 -3.82
N TYR A 31 -16.26 -5.57 -3.20
CA TYR A 31 -15.89 -6.16 -1.92
C TYR A 31 -16.22 -5.19 -0.79
N ILE A 32 -17.30 -5.46 -0.06
CA ILE A 32 -17.81 -4.57 1.00
C ILE A 32 -17.48 -5.15 2.37
N CYS A 33 -16.99 -4.31 3.28
CA CYS A 33 -16.86 -4.65 4.69
C CYS A 33 -18.24 -4.57 5.35
N VAL A 34 -18.71 -5.68 5.89
CA VAL A 34 -20.02 -5.74 6.57
C VAL A 34 -20.05 -5.01 7.90
N GLU A 35 -18.89 -4.75 8.52
CA GLU A 35 -18.82 -4.10 9.83
C GLU A 35 -18.90 -2.57 9.74
N CYS A 36 -18.33 -1.95 8.70
CA CYS A 36 -18.28 -0.49 8.54
C CYS A 36 -18.86 0.03 7.22
N GLY A 37 -19.22 -0.85 6.28
CA GLY A 37 -19.75 -0.47 4.97
C GLY A 37 -18.69 -0.04 3.94
N ASP A 38 -17.41 0.00 4.33
CA ASP A 38 -16.34 0.39 3.40
C ASP A 38 -16.24 -0.57 2.22
N SER A 39 -16.12 -0.03 1.01
CA SER A 39 -16.04 -0.79 -0.22
C SER A 39 -14.64 -0.78 -0.84
N PHE A 40 -14.23 -1.92 -1.38
CA PHE A 40 -12.90 -2.16 -1.93
C PHE A 40 -12.98 -2.74 -3.34
N ARG A 41 -11.98 -2.39 -4.16
CA ARG A 41 -11.82 -2.91 -5.53
C ARG A 41 -11.25 -4.33 -5.59
N ARG A 42 -10.63 -4.82 -4.52
CA ARG A 42 -9.95 -6.13 -4.46
C ARG A 42 -10.26 -6.83 -3.16
N SER A 43 -10.51 -8.15 -3.22
CA SER A 43 -10.74 -8.99 -2.03
C SER A 43 -9.55 -8.95 -1.06
N SER A 44 -8.32 -8.94 -1.57
CA SER A 44 -7.12 -8.82 -0.74
C SER A 44 -7.04 -7.50 0.02
N ALA A 45 -7.57 -6.41 -0.53
CA ALA A 45 -7.65 -5.12 0.16
C ALA A 45 -8.69 -5.17 1.29
N LEU A 46 -9.86 -5.78 1.05
CA LEU A 46 -10.85 -6.02 2.10
C LEU A 46 -10.27 -6.89 3.22
N ASN A 47 -9.64 -8.02 2.91
CA ASN A 47 -9.04 -8.92 3.91
C ASN A 47 -8.00 -8.21 4.79
N VAL A 48 -7.16 -7.36 4.19
CA VAL A 48 -6.20 -6.55 4.93
C VAL A 48 -6.90 -5.48 5.78
N HIS A 49 -7.99 -4.87 5.27
CA HIS A 49 -8.81 -3.94 6.03
C HIS A 49 -9.51 -4.60 7.22
N LEU A 50 -9.96 -5.85 7.12
CA LEU A 50 -10.59 -6.57 8.24
C LEU A 50 -9.67 -6.70 9.47
N ARG A 51 -8.35 -6.58 9.31
CA ARG A 51 -7.41 -6.49 10.43
C ARG A 51 -7.59 -5.24 11.30
N ILE A 52 -8.31 -4.23 10.80
CA ILE A 52 -8.72 -3.06 11.56
C ILE A 52 -9.72 -3.46 12.65
N HIS A 53 -10.67 -4.28 12.26
CA HIS A 53 -11.75 -4.79 13.10
C HIS A 53 -11.26 -5.87 14.07
N SER A 54 -10.52 -6.86 13.58
CA SER A 54 -10.01 -7.95 14.44
C SER A 54 -8.87 -7.53 15.37
N GLY A 55 -8.26 -6.37 15.13
CA GLY A 55 -7.07 -5.94 15.85
C GLY A 55 -5.79 -6.71 15.49
N GLU A 56 -5.83 -7.60 14.50
CA GLU A 56 -4.68 -8.42 14.09
C GLU A 56 -3.50 -7.54 13.64
N ARG A 57 -2.30 -7.85 14.17
CA ARG A 57 -1.05 -7.16 13.83
C ARG A 57 0.05 -8.19 13.58
N PRO A 58 0.06 -8.83 12.40
CA PRO A 58 0.93 -9.98 12.14
C PRO A 58 2.41 -9.61 11.95
N TYR A 59 2.74 -8.33 11.82
CA TYR A 59 4.11 -7.89 11.54
C TYR A 59 4.75 -7.31 12.80
N LYS A 60 5.67 -8.04 13.41
CA LYS A 60 6.41 -7.61 14.60
C LYS A 60 7.76 -7.00 14.24
N CYS A 61 8.13 -5.92 14.93
CA CYS A 61 9.50 -5.43 14.96
C CYS A 61 10.28 -6.24 15.98
N GLU A 62 11.30 -6.96 15.54
CA GLU A 62 12.13 -7.76 16.46
C GLU A 62 13.05 -6.91 17.33
N GLU A 63 13.36 -5.67 16.94
CA GLU A 63 14.22 -4.78 17.73
C GLU A 63 13.50 -4.18 18.95
N CYS A 64 12.21 -3.84 18.84
CA CYS A 64 11.46 -3.18 19.92
C CYS A 64 10.14 -3.86 20.31
N GLY A 65 9.80 -5.00 19.70
CA GLY A 65 8.58 -5.76 19.96
C GLY A 65 7.29 -5.13 19.41
N LYS A 66 7.36 -3.94 18.79
CA LYS A 66 6.18 -3.23 18.30
C LYS A 66 5.51 -3.97 17.13
N MET A 67 4.19 -4.10 17.18
CA MET A 67 3.42 -4.84 16.18
C MET A 67 2.66 -3.91 15.22
N PHE A 68 2.56 -4.33 13.95
CA PHE A 68 1.99 -3.57 12.83
C PHE A 68 0.99 -4.41 12.03
N ARG A 69 -0.01 -3.73 11.45
CA ARG A 69 -1.07 -4.33 10.61
C ARG A 69 -0.63 -4.61 9.17
N HIS A 70 0.36 -3.86 8.68
CA HIS A 70 0.88 -3.93 7.32
C HIS A 70 2.41 -4.06 7.33
N SER A 71 2.96 -4.85 6.40
CA SER A 71 4.41 -5.00 6.22
C SER A 71 5.08 -3.67 5.87
N SER A 72 4.46 -2.86 5.02
CA SER A 72 4.96 -1.53 4.66
C SER A 72 5.10 -0.59 5.87
N ALA A 73 4.20 -0.71 6.85
CA ALA A 73 4.28 0.06 8.08
C ALA A 73 5.46 -0.40 8.97
N LEU A 74 5.71 -1.71 9.06
CA LEU A 74 6.90 -2.24 9.70
C LEU A 74 8.18 -1.78 8.97
N SER A 75 8.25 -1.90 7.65
CA SER A 75 9.41 -1.46 6.87
C SER A 75 9.70 0.03 7.04
N ALA A 76 8.66 0.88 7.05
CA ALA A 76 8.82 2.31 7.31
C ALA A 76 9.29 2.58 8.76
N HIS A 77 8.80 1.78 9.72
CA HIS A 77 9.23 1.87 11.10
C HIS A 77 10.70 1.45 11.29
N LEU A 78 11.19 0.41 10.60
CA LEU A 78 12.59 -0.02 10.67
C LEU A 78 13.59 1.08 10.23
N ARG A 79 13.15 2.04 9.40
CA ARG A 79 13.97 3.22 9.06
C ARG A 79 14.26 4.13 10.25
N ILE A 80 13.45 4.06 11.31
CA ILE A 80 13.69 4.79 12.56
C ILE A 80 14.92 4.22 13.25
N HIS A 81 15.00 2.90 13.32
CA HIS A 81 16.13 2.17 13.91
C HIS A 81 17.41 2.35 13.10
N ALA A 82 17.32 2.21 11.77
CA ALA A 82 18.47 2.41 10.87
C ALA A 82 18.89 3.89 10.71
N GLY A 83 18.13 4.85 11.24
CA GLY A 83 18.36 6.28 11.01
C GLY A 83 18.16 6.74 9.56
N ALA A 84 17.73 5.86 8.65
CA ALA A 84 17.65 6.12 7.22
C ALA A 84 16.65 7.23 6.86
N LYS A 85 17.09 8.18 6.01
CA LYS A 85 16.29 9.30 5.50
C LYS A 85 16.36 9.34 3.96
N PRO A 86 15.65 8.45 3.26
CA PRO A 86 15.83 8.26 1.82
C PRO A 86 15.20 9.38 0.96
N TYR A 87 14.46 10.30 1.56
CA TYR A 87 13.76 11.37 0.84
C TYR A 87 14.48 12.68 1.07
N GLU A 88 15.19 13.20 0.07
CA GLU A 88 15.92 14.46 0.16
C GLU A 88 15.20 15.56 -0.62
N CYS A 89 15.11 16.75 -0.02
CA CYS A 89 14.56 17.94 -0.67
C CYS A 89 15.61 18.54 -1.60
N GLY A 90 15.35 18.55 -2.90
CA GLY A 90 16.26 19.13 -3.88
C GLY A 90 16.49 20.64 -3.71
N GLU A 91 15.57 21.36 -3.05
CA GLU A 91 15.69 22.82 -2.85
C GLU A 91 16.48 23.18 -1.60
N CYS A 92 16.30 22.45 -0.49
CA CYS A 92 16.91 22.79 0.80
C CYS A 92 17.88 21.74 1.36
N GLY A 93 18.08 20.62 0.66
CA GLY A 93 19.01 19.53 1.03
C GLY A 93 18.59 18.72 2.27
N LYS A 94 17.43 19.01 2.87
CA LYS A 94 16.97 18.29 4.06
C LYS A 94 16.48 16.89 3.71
N SER A 95 16.92 15.90 4.47
CA SER A 95 16.49 14.51 4.32
C SER A 95 15.42 14.12 5.35
N PHE A 96 14.42 13.36 4.89
CA PHE A 96 13.23 12.95 5.63
C PHE A 96 13.04 11.43 5.58
N ARG A 97 12.32 10.90 6.57
CA ARG A 97 12.03 9.45 6.69
C ARG A 97 10.82 8.99 5.87
N LYS A 98 9.93 9.91 5.52
CA LYS A 98 8.69 9.68 4.76
C LYS A 98 8.63 10.67 3.60
N SER A 99 8.13 10.22 2.44
CA SER A 99 7.90 11.09 1.30
C SER A 99 6.82 12.14 1.56
N SER A 100 5.82 11.83 2.38
CA SER A 100 4.76 12.77 2.76
C SER A 100 5.24 13.90 3.68
N THR A 101 6.50 13.88 4.11
CA THR A 101 7.10 14.88 4.99
C THR A 101 8.27 15.60 4.29
N LEU A 102 8.56 15.22 3.04
CA LEU A 102 9.45 15.95 2.14
C LEU A 102 8.77 17.25 1.70
#